data_AF-T0M1R7-F1
#
_entry.id   AF-T0M1R7-F1
#
_cell.length_a   1.000
_cell.length_b   1.000
_cell.length_c   1.000
_cell.angle_alpha   90.00
_cell.angle_beta   90.00
_cell.angle_gamma   90.00
#
_symmetry.space_group_name_H-M   'P 1'
#
loop_
_entity.id
_entity.type
_entity.pdbx_description
1 polymer ?
#
loop_
_entity_poly.entity_id
_entity_poly.type
_entity_poly.pdbx_seq_one_letter_code
_entity_poly.pdbx_strand_id
1 'polypeptide(L)'
;MADLIVSGNLKLKNLAQVTWSWYDKSSGTVMWTFRNPSARVQSIILFRSGYYFGNAYWPIYLANQNFNVRWGKNDPLVNLGSQQNSPPLGVVNFNSRKLVCFIFTLNPGQDWSMLEGGFQGTEPESVKSVPVSYEGTADFCITYDKNQVNDWDLQTGTGLKGYLPNPSTFSTAYYGCRDEYYQLFNDVITAGKC
;
A
#
# COMPACT_ATOMS: atom_id res chain seq x y z
N MET A 1 13.40 49.81 9.56
CA MET A 1 12.52 49.11 8.61
C MET A 1 12.42 47.69 9.08
N ALA A 2 11.23 47.26 9.47
CA ALA A 2 11.00 45.97 10.11
C ALA A 2 11.13 44.82 9.10
N ASP A 3 11.78 43.74 9.54
CA ASP A 3 11.90 42.47 8.83
C ASP A 3 10.52 41.86 8.57
N LEU A 4 10.25 41.50 7.31
CA LEU A 4 9.12 40.66 6.95
C LEU A 4 9.55 39.20 7.09
N ILE A 5 9.42 38.64 8.30
CA ILE A 5 9.45 37.19 8.50
C ILE A 5 8.14 36.63 7.93
N VAL A 6 8.21 36.01 6.75
CA VAL A 6 7.10 35.20 6.24
C VAL A 6 7.17 33.81 6.88
N SER A 7 6.61 33.69 8.09
CA SER A 7 6.28 32.39 8.69
C SER A 7 4.97 31.88 8.06
N GLY A 8 5.08 31.34 6.85
CA GLY A 8 3.98 30.71 6.14
C GLY A 8 4.18 29.20 6.08
N ASN A 9 3.35 28.43 6.80
CA ASN A 9 3.13 27.01 6.53
C ASN A 9 2.77 26.85 5.05
N LEU A 10 3.71 26.40 4.22
CA LEU A 10 3.46 25.89 2.87
C LEU A 10 2.57 24.67 3.04
N LYS A 11 1.25 24.89 3.07
CA LYS A 11 0.28 23.80 3.13
C LYS A 11 0.59 22.84 1.99
N LEU A 12 0.76 21.57 2.33
CA LEU A 12 0.76 20.38 1.47
C LEU A 12 -0.56 20.21 0.68
N LYS A 13 -1.22 21.31 0.29
CA LYS A 13 -2.56 21.41 -0.31
C LYS A 13 -2.72 20.63 -1.61
N ASN A 14 -1.61 20.20 -2.21
CA ASN A 14 -1.59 19.53 -3.49
C ASN A 14 -1.15 18.06 -3.42
N LEU A 15 -0.94 17.46 -2.23
CA LEU A 15 -0.65 16.03 -2.15
C LEU A 15 -1.92 15.24 -1.82
N ALA A 16 -1.97 14.01 -2.32
CA ALA A 16 -3.04 13.08 -2.00
C ALA A 16 -3.06 12.83 -0.49
N GLN A 17 -4.27 12.82 0.07
CA GLN A 17 -4.55 12.74 1.49
C GLN A 17 -5.13 11.37 1.81
N VAL A 18 -4.81 10.87 3.01
CA VAL A 18 -5.41 9.65 3.55
C VAL A 18 -6.04 10.00 4.89
N THR A 19 -7.27 9.54 5.08
CA THR A 19 -8.00 9.60 6.35
C THR A 19 -8.65 8.26 6.60
N TRP A 20 -9.11 8.02 7.84
CA TRP A 20 -9.87 6.82 8.16
C TRP A 20 -11.02 7.14 9.10
N SER A 21 -12.00 6.24 9.12
CA SER A 21 -13.11 6.25 10.08
C SER A 21 -13.50 4.80 10.40
N TRP A 22 -14.17 4.60 11.53
CA TRP A 22 -14.76 3.29 11.81
C TRP A 22 -15.89 3.01 10.82
N TYR A 23 -15.79 1.90 10.10
CA TYR A 23 -16.91 1.36 9.34
C TYR A 23 -17.78 0.50 10.26
N ASP A 24 -17.13 -0.42 10.98
CA ASP A 24 -17.72 -1.20 12.07
C ASP A 24 -16.65 -1.40 13.15
N LYS A 25 -16.81 -0.69 14.27
CA LYS A 25 -15.88 -0.78 15.39
C LYS A 25 -15.96 -2.13 16.11
N SER A 26 -17.12 -2.79 16.07
CA SER A 26 -17.33 -4.07 16.77
C SER A 26 -16.56 -5.21 16.12
N SER A 27 -16.46 -5.21 14.78
CA SER A 27 -15.66 -6.16 14.02
C SER A 27 -14.19 -5.73 13.86
N GLY A 28 -13.83 -4.52 14.29
CA GLY A 28 -12.51 -3.94 14.06
C GLY A 28 -12.25 -3.59 12.60
N THR A 29 -13.27 -3.09 11.89
CA THR A 29 -13.19 -2.70 10.47
C THR A 29 -13.20 -1.19 10.31
N VAL A 30 -12.18 -0.65 9.66
CA VAL A 30 -12.06 0.76 9.31
C VAL A 30 -12.33 0.97 7.83
N MET A 31 -12.76 2.18 7.47
CA MET A 31 -12.80 2.66 6.10
C MET A 31 -11.69 3.69 5.88
N TRP A 32 -10.76 3.37 5.00
CA TRP A 32 -9.77 4.30 4.49
C TRP A 32 -10.38 5.16 3.39
N THR A 33 -10.13 6.46 3.43
CA THR A 33 -10.52 7.41 2.39
C THR A 33 -9.29 8.13 1.86
N PHE A 34 -9.12 8.03 0.55
CA PHE A 34 -8.03 8.57 -0.23
C PHE A 34 -8.57 9.69 -1.12
N ARG A 35 -7.91 10.84 -1.11
CA ARG A 35 -8.32 12.01 -1.89
C ARG A 35 -7.16 12.63 -2.61
N ASN A 36 -7.26 12.83 -3.92
CA ASN A 36 -6.32 13.64 -4.68
C ASN A 36 -6.92 15.02 -4.99
N PRO A 37 -6.61 16.07 -4.20
CA PRO A 37 -7.15 17.40 -4.45
C PRO A 37 -6.45 18.14 -5.60
N SER A 38 -5.40 17.56 -6.18
CA SER A 38 -4.58 18.23 -7.18
C SER A 38 -5.16 18.13 -8.60
N ALA A 39 -4.58 18.91 -9.52
CA ALA A 39 -4.91 18.87 -10.94
C ALA A 39 -4.13 17.79 -11.73
N ARG A 40 -3.38 16.90 -11.06
CA ARG A 40 -2.53 15.89 -11.69
C ARG A 40 -2.79 14.51 -11.09
N VAL A 41 -2.53 13.45 -11.85
CA VAL A 41 -2.53 12.09 -11.30
C VAL A 41 -1.45 11.98 -10.22
N GLN A 42 -1.76 11.29 -9.12
CA GLN A 42 -0.83 11.04 -8.03
C GLN A 42 -0.87 9.58 -7.61
N SER A 43 0.30 9.00 -7.37
CA SER A 43 0.45 7.68 -6.79
C SER A 43 1.00 7.82 -5.38
N ILE A 44 0.38 7.14 -4.42
CA ILE A 44 0.86 7.08 -3.05
C ILE A 44 0.87 5.64 -2.53
N ILE A 45 1.58 5.44 -1.42
CA ILE A 45 1.44 4.29 -0.55
C ILE A 45 0.97 4.76 0.83
N LEU A 46 0.30 3.87 1.56
CA LEU A 46 -0.19 4.13 2.92
C LEU A 46 0.82 3.60 3.93
N PHE A 47 1.37 4.47 4.78
CA PHE A 47 2.08 4.06 5.99
C PHE A 47 1.13 4.16 7.19
N ARG A 48 0.98 3.09 7.95
CA ARG A 48 0.15 3.05 9.16
C ARG A 48 0.65 1.97 10.11
N SER A 49 0.49 2.20 11.41
CA SER A 49 0.86 1.23 12.46
C SER A 49 2.30 0.69 12.34
N GLY A 50 3.25 1.54 11.89
CA GLY A 50 4.68 1.21 11.82
C GLY A 50 5.16 0.56 10.52
N TYR A 51 4.30 0.38 9.49
CA TYR A 51 4.71 -0.20 8.21
C TYR A 51 3.88 0.29 7.01
N TYR A 52 4.37 0.02 5.80
CA TYR A 52 3.65 0.30 4.55
C TYR A 52 2.62 -0.77 4.25
N PHE A 53 1.37 -0.37 4.03
CA PHE A 53 0.27 -1.28 3.76
C PHE A 53 0.53 -2.12 2.50
N GLY A 54 0.28 -3.43 2.61
CA GLY A 54 0.65 -4.44 1.62
C GLY A 54 1.94 -5.19 1.96
N ASN A 55 2.90 -4.58 2.67
CA ASN A 55 4.21 -5.21 2.96
C ASN A 55 4.12 -6.46 3.86
N ALA A 56 3.10 -6.56 4.72
CA ALA A 56 3.02 -7.63 5.72
C ALA A 56 2.57 -8.99 5.16
N TYR A 57 1.55 -9.01 4.29
CA TYR A 57 0.83 -10.24 3.92
C TYR A 57 0.44 -10.28 2.43
N TRP A 58 1.19 -9.60 1.56
CA TRP A 58 0.88 -9.55 0.13
C TRP A 58 0.70 -10.92 -0.55
N PRO A 59 1.44 -12.00 -0.24
CA PRO A 59 1.24 -13.27 -0.95
C PRO A 59 -0.13 -13.88 -0.60
N ILE A 60 -0.65 -13.62 0.60
CA ILE A 60 -2.00 -14.04 1.01
C ILE A 60 -3.06 -13.25 0.25
N TYR A 61 -2.91 -11.93 0.15
CA TYR A 61 -3.84 -11.09 -0.60
C TYR A 61 -3.92 -11.48 -2.07
N LEU A 62 -2.78 -11.79 -2.69
CA LEU A 62 -2.71 -12.19 -4.08
C LEU A 62 -3.29 -13.60 -4.34
N ALA A 63 -3.04 -14.54 -3.44
CA ALA A 63 -3.47 -15.93 -3.62
C ALA A 63 -4.96 -16.15 -3.33
N ASN A 64 -5.55 -15.36 -2.43
CA ASN A 64 -6.96 -15.49 -2.07
C ASN A 64 -7.84 -14.53 -2.89
N GLN A 65 -8.62 -15.12 -3.80
CA GLN A 65 -9.49 -14.39 -4.73
C GLN A 65 -10.53 -13.50 -4.05
N ASN A 66 -10.90 -13.76 -2.79
CA ASN A 66 -11.85 -12.94 -2.05
C ASN A 66 -11.30 -11.53 -1.75
N PHE A 67 -9.97 -11.34 -1.73
CA PHE A 67 -9.38 -10.00 -1.59
C PHE A 67 -9.36 -9.21 -2.89
N ASN A 68 -9.57 -9.87 -4.04
CA ASN A 68 -9.56 -9.24 -5.37
C ASN A 68 -8.29 -8.40 -5.63
N VAL A 69 -7.16 -8.80 -5.06
CA VAL A 69 -5.87 -8.11 -5.21
C VAL A 69 -5.14 -8.63 -6.44
N ARG A 70 -4.50 -7.72 -7.17
CA ARG A 70 -3.73 -8.00 -8.38
C ARG A 70 -2.47 -7.15 -8.43
N TRP A 71 -1.51 -7.55 -9.26
CA TRP A 71 -0.38 -6.69 -9.62
C TRP A 71 -0.85 -5.51 -10.50
N GLY A 72 -0.34 -4.32 -10.22
CA GLY A 72 -0.72 -3.07 -10.87
C GLY A 72 0.10 -2.73 -12.11
N LYS A 73 -0.45 -1.84 -12.96
CA LYS A 73 0.21 -1.29 -14.16
C LYS A 73 0.27 0.25 -14.19
N ASN A 74 0.11 0.89 -13.02
CA ASN A 74 0.01 2.36 -12.84
C ASN A 74 -1.26 2.99 -13.46
N ASP A 75 -2.35 2.24 -13.51
CA ASP A 75 -3.66 2.79 -13.86
C ASP A 75 -4.29 3.46 -12.62
N PRO A 76 -4.94 4.64 -12.77
CA PRO A 76 -5.76 5.20 -11.71
C PRO A 76 -6.82 4.20 -11.22
N LEU A 77 -7.08 4.23 -9.92
CA LEU A 77 -8.05 3.36 -9.27
C LEU A 77 -9.45 3.59 -9.83
N VAL A 78 -10.19 2.52 -10.04
CA VAL A 78 -11.62 2.56 -10.35
C VAL A 78 -12.39 2.45 -9.04
N ASN A 79 -13.41 3.30 -8.85
CA ASN A 79 -14.26 3.24 -7.66
C ASN A 79 -15.45 2.32 -7.91
N LEU A 80 -15.43 1.14 -7.29
CA LEU A 80 -16.49 0.13 -7.28
C LEU A 80 -17.31 0.16 -5.96
N GLY A 81 -17.00 1.11 -5.06
CA GLY A 81 -17.54 1.19 -3.71
C GLY A 81 -16.61 0.56 -2.66
N SER A 82 -16.63 1.08 -1.43
CA SER A 82 -15.65 0.76 -0.37
C SER A 82 -15.53 -0.73 -0.03
N GLN A 83 -16.62 -1.49 -0.15
CA GLN A 83 -16.64 -2.93 0.11
C GLN A 83 -16.05 -3.78 -1.03
N GLN A 84 -16.00 -3.25 -2.26
CA GLN A 84 -15.54 -3.96 -3.47
C GLN A 84 -14.18 -3.47 -3.95
N ASN A 85 -13.80 -2.27 -3.51
CA ASN A 85 -12.55 -1.63 -3.83
C ASN A 85 -11.36 -2.39 -3.23
N SER A 86 -10.40 -2.73 -4.09
CA SER A 86 -9.14 -3.35 -3.70
C SER A 86 -8.00 -2.69 -4.49
N PRO A 87 -6.97 -2.15 -3.82
CA PRO A 87 -5.86 -1.52 -4.51
C PRO A 87 -4.92 -2.59 -5.10
N PRO A 88 -4.28 -2.33 -6.24
CA PRO A 88 -3.28 -3.24 -6.78
C PRO A 88 -1.98 -3.18 -5.97
N LEU A 89 -1.20 -4.25 -6.04
CA LEU A 89 0.17 -4.31 -5.51
C LEU A 89 1.18 -3.78 -6.55
N GLY A 90 2.25 -3.17 -6.08
CA GLY A 90 3.39 -2.74 -6.88
C GLY A 90 4.70 -2.90 -6.10
N VAL A 91 5.82 -2.85 -6.82
CA VAL A 91 7.15 -2.84 -6.20
C VAL A 91 7.58 -1.41 -6.00
N VAL A 92 8.02 -1.08 -4.78
CA VAL A 92 8.46 0.27 -4.40
C VAL A 92 9.92 0.21 -3.94
N ASN A 93 10.77 1.04 -4.53
CA ASN A 93 12.18 1.18 -4.20
C ASN A 93 12.42 2.35 -3.24
N PHE A 94 12.96 2.03 -2.08
CA PHE A 94 13.41 2.94 -1.03
C PHE A 94 14.93 2.95 -1.04
N ASN A 95 15.52 3.83 -1.85
CA ASN A 95 16.97 4.05 -1.90
C ASN A 95 17.80 2.75 -1.97
N SER A 96 17.47 1.84 -2.90
CA SER A 96 18.07 0.51 -3.20
C SER A 96 17.38 -0.71 -2.59
N ARG A 97 16.58 -0.54 -1.54
CA ARG A 97 15.79 -1.63 -0.93
C ARG A 97 14.38 -1.60 -1.51
N LYS A 98 13.78 -2.77 -1.74
CA LYS A 98 12.46 -2.86 -2.37
C LYS A 98 11.46 -3.50 -1.42
N LEU A 99 10.22 -3.03 -1.48
CA LEU A 99 9.07 -3.62 -0.81
C LEU A 99 7.95 -3.86 -1.81
N VAL A 100 7.06 -4.79 -1.50
CA VAL A 100 5.74 -4.88 -2.13
C VAL A 100 4.78 -4.01 -1.31
N CYS A 101 4.06 -3.10 -1.96
CA CYS A 101 3.08 -2.23 -1.31
C CYS A 101 1.79 -2.16 -2.13
N PHE A 102 0.67 -1.88 -1.46
CA PHE A 102 -0.52 -1.44 -2.16
C PHE A 102 -0.30 -0.03 -2.72
N ILE A 103 -0.66 0.16 -3.98
CA ILE A 103 -0.47 1.42 -4.70
C ILE A 103 -1.82 2.10 -4.92
N PHE A 104 -1.91 3.36 -4.50
CA PHE A 104 -3.10 4.19 -4.67
C PHE A 104 -2.82 5.28 -5.70
N THR A 105 -3.05 4.95 -6.98
CA THR A 105 -2.99 5.91 -8.08
C THR A 105 -4.35 6.57 -8.25
N LEU A 106 -4.43 7.89 -8.12
CA LEU A 106 -5.66 8.67 -8.12
C LEU A 106 -5.66 9.71 -9.23
N ASN A 107 -6.75 9.80 -9.98
CA ASN A 107 -7.01 10.88 -10.92
C ASN A 107 -7.11 12.25 -10.21
N PRO A 108 -6.93 13.35 -10.96
CA PRO A 108 -7.22 14.69 -10.44
C PRO A 108 -8.63 14.78 -9.84
N GLY A 109 -8.74 15.31 -8.62
CA GLY A 109 -10.01 15.47 -7.91
C GLY A 109 -10.66 14.16 -7.43
N GLN A 110 -10.03 13.01 -7.59
CA GLN A 110 -10.62 11.73 -7.25
C GLN A 110 -10.66 11.48 -5.74
N ASP A 111 -11.82 11.03 -5.26
CA ASP A 111 -12.00 10.37 -3.98
C ASP A 111 -12.15 8.85 -4.20
N TRP A 112 -11.49 8.05 -3.37
CA TRP A 112 -11.55 6.59 -3.40
C TRP A 112 -11.45 6.04 -1.97
N SER A 113 -12.09 4.91 -1.70
CA SER A 113 -12.13 4.36 -0.34
C SER A 113 -12.11 2.83 -0.34
N MET A 114 -11.61 2.22 0.72
CA MET A 114 -11.66 0.77 0.92
C MET A 114 -11.86 0.42 2.38
N LEU A 115 -12.35 -0.78 2.64
CA LEU A 115 -12.40 -1.35 3.99
C LEU A 115 -11.12 -2.11 4.33
N GLU A 116 -10.75 -2.07 5.60
CA GLU A 116 -9.68 -2.90 6.17
C GLU A 116 -10.10 -3.43 7.55
N GLY A 117 -9.93 -4.73 7.76
CA GLY A 117 -10.13 -5.38 9.06
C GLY A 117 -8.85 -5.48 9.89
N GLY A 118 -8.95 -6.06 11.08
CA GLY A 118 -7.80 -6.37 11.93
C GLY A 118 -7.54 -5.35 13.05
N PHE A 119 -8.50 -4.47 13.36
CA PHE A 119 -8.39 -3.46 14.41
C PHE A 119 -9.29 -3.76 15.62
N GLN A 120 -9.39 -5.02 16.04
CA GLN A 120 -10.16 -5.38 17.23
C GLN A 120 -9.40 -4.95 18.49
N GLY A 121 -9.91 -3.92 19.17
CA GLY A 121 -9.29 -3.38 20.39
C GLY A 121 -8.09 -2.45 20.16
N THR A 122 -7.78 -2.13 18.90
CA THR A 122 -6.72 -1.19 18.50
C THR A 122 -7.28 -0.22 17.46
N GLU A 123 -6.52 0.80 17.06
CA GLU A 123 -6.89 1.69 15.97
C GLU A 123 -5.68 1.98 15.05
N PRO A 124 -5.90 2.43 13.80
CA PRO A 124 -4.78 2.83 12.95
C PRO A 124 -4.03 4.04 13.52
N GLU A 125 -2.74 3.86 13.78
CA GLU A 125 -1.84 4.90 14.28
C GLU A 125 -0.81 5.33 13.24
N SER A 126 -0.15 6.47 13.47
CA SER A 126 0.97 6.96 12.64
C SER A 126 0.65 7.03 11.13
N VAL A 127 -0.60 7.36 10.80
CA VAL A 127 -1.10 7.36 9.41
C VAL A 127 -0.42 8.43 8.58
N LYS A 128 0.18 8.03 7.46
CA LYS A 128 0.79 8.93 6.47
C LYS A 128 0.46 8.50 5.06
N SER A 129 0.12 9.49 4.24
CA SER A 129 0.13 9.40 2.78
C SER A 129 1.55 9.64 2.30
N VAL A 130 2.18 8.66 1.66
CA VAL A 130 3.57 8.77 1.20
C VAL A 130 3.60 8.79 -0.33
N PRO A 131 3.98 9.92 -0.96
CA PRO A 131 4.08 10.02 -2.41
C PRO A 131 5.12 9.08 -2.99
N VAL A 132 4.78 8.42 -4.09
CA VAL A 132 5.69 7.59 -4.86
C VAL A 132 5.68 8.00 -6.33
N SER A 133 6.82 7.87 -7.00
CA SER A 133 6.97 8.25 -8.41
C SER A 133 6.98 7.00 -9.28
N TYR A 134 6.15 6.95 -10.32
CA TYR A 134 6.16 5.83 -11.25
C TYR A 134 7.46 5.82 -12.07
N GLU A 135 8.17 4.69 -12.05
CA GLU A 135 9.45 4.50 -12.74
C GLU A 135 9.34 3.53 -13.93
N GLY A 136 8.19 2.87 -14.10
CA GLY A 136 7.92 1.96 -15.21
C GLY A 136 7.20 0.69 -14.77
N THR A 137 7.03 -0.23 -15.72
CA THR A 137 6.58 -1.60 -15.43
C THR A 137 7.75 -2.53 -15.72
N ALA A 138 8.02 -3.47 -14.83
CA ALA A 138 9.11 -4.42 -14.98
C ALA A 138 8.75 -5.79 -14.43
N ASP A 139 9.51 -6.79 -14.86
CA ASP A 139 9.49 -8.11 -14.25
C ASP A 139 10.38 -8.11 -13.00
N PHE A 140 9.88 -8.72 -11.93
CA PHE A 140 10.61 -8.95 -10.69
C PHE A 140 10.53 -10.42 -10.29
N CYS A 141 11.67 -10.99 -9.90
CA CYS A 141 11.74 -12.28 -9.23
C CYS A 141 11.61 -12.02 -7.74
N ILE A 142 10.50 -12.47 -7.15
CA ILE A 142 10.15 -12.20 -5.76
C ILE A 142 10.10 -13.50 -4.98
N THR A 143 10.97 -13.61 -3.97
CA THR A 143 10.86 -14.59 -2.89
C THR A 143 10.14 -13.95 -1.71
N TYR A 144 8.94 -14.41 -1.36
CA TYR A 144 8.28 -13.96 -0.13
C TYR A 144 8.80 -14.76 1.08
N ASP A 145 8.91 -14.10 2.24
CA ASP A 145 9.24 -14.75 3.51
C ASP A 145 8.06 -15.61 3.98
N LYS A 146 8.30 -16.91 4.21
CA LYS A 146 7.26 -17.85 4.66
C LYS A 146 6.65 -17.47 6.00
N ASN A 147 7.34 -16.67 6.81
CA ASN A 147 6.80 -16.15 8.05
C ASN A 147 5.56 -15.27 7.86
N GLN A 148 5.38 -14.62 6.70
CA GLN A 148 4.14 -13.89 6.39
C GLN A 148 2.91 -14.80 6.48
N VAL A 149 3.04 -16.01 5.94
CA VAL A 149 1.94 -16.99 5.93
C VAL A 149 1.77 -17.63 7.31
N ASN A 150 2.88 -17.97 7.97
CA ASN A 150 2.82 -18.55 9.32
C ASN A 150 2.18 -17.59 10.33
N ASP A 151 2.54 -16.30 10.27
CA ASP A 151 1.99 -15.27 11.14
C ASP A 151 0.51 -15.00 10.82
N TRP A 152 0.14 -14.96 9.53
CA TRP A 152 -1.26 -14.89 9.12
C TRP A 152 -2.08 -16.09 9.63
N ASP A 153 -1.60 -17.31 9.42
CA ASP A 153 -2.24 -18.55 9.88
C ASP A 153 -2.42 -18.51 11.41
N LEU A 154 -1.41 -18.06 12.16
CA LEU A 154 -1.48 -17.92 13.62
C LEU A 154 -2.54 -16.89 14.07
N GLN A 155 -2.63 -15.75 13.39
CA GLN A 155 -3.57 -14.68 13.75
C GLN A 155 -5.01 -14.99 13.36
N THR A 156 -5.21 -15.70 12.25
CA THR A 156 -6.54 -15.93 11.67
C THR A 156 -7.07 -17.34 11.86
N GLY A 157 -6.26 -18.25 12.40
CA GLY A 157 -6.60 -19.67 12.54
C GLY A 157 -6.70 -20.40 11.19
N THR A 158 -6.10 -19.85 10.14
CA THR A 158 -6.06 -20.48 8.81
C THR A 158 -4.91 -21.49 8.71
N GLY A 159 -4.84 -22.21 7.58
CA GLY A 159 -3.82 -23.24 7.34
C GLY A 159 -3.35 -23.22 5.89
N LEU A 160 -2.96 -22.04 5.42
CA LEU A 160 -2.68 -21.76 4.01
C LEU A 160 -1.40 -22.46 3.51
N LYS A 161 -0.52 -22.94 4.40
CA LYS A 161 0.71 -23.73 4.13
C LYS A 161 1.74 -23.08 3.19
N GLY A 162 1.45 -21.91 2.64
CA GLY A 162 2.27 -21.16 1.70
C GLY A 162 1.95 -21.46 0.24
N TYR A 163 2.61 -20.70 -0.64
CA TYR A 163 2.35 -20.66 -2.06
C TYR A 163 3.61 -21.03 -2.84
N LEU A 164 3.42 -21.78 -3.92
CA LEU A 164 4.49 -22.19 -4.83
C LEU A 164 4.15 -21.77 -6.27
N PRO A 165 5.15 -21.42 -7.10
CA PRO A 165 6.58 -21.38 -6.77
C PRO A 165 6.96 -20.17 -5.90
N ASN A 166 8.04 -20.31 -5.13
CA ASN A 166 8.61 -19.23 -4.32
C ASN A 166 10.15 -19.39 -4.36
N PRO A 167 10.89 -18.60 -5.17
CA PRO A 167 10.45 -17.37 -5.83
C PRO A 167 9.52 -17.56 -7.04
N SER A 168 8.85 -16.48 -7.42
CA SER A 168 8.02 -16.35 -8.63
C SER A 168 8.30 -15.05 -9.38
N THR A 169 8.15 -15.07 -10.70
CA THR A 169 8.24 -13.88 -11.56
C THR A 169 6.91 -13.14 -11.60
N PHE A 170 6.92 -11.83 -11.33
CA PHE A 170 5.75 -10.97 -11.43
C PHE A 170 6.05 -9.75 -12.29
N SER A 171 5.17 -9.45 -13.25
CA SER A 171 5.22 -8.22 -14.04
C SER A 171 4.32 -7.18 -13.38
N THR A 172 4.91 -6.08 -12.88
CA THR A 172 4.18 -5.10 -12.08
C THR A 172 4.76 -3.69 -12.20
N ALA A 173 3.94 -2.71 -11.83
CA ALA A 173 4.35 -1.32 -11.71
C ALA A 173 5.43 -1.15 -10.65
N TYR A 174 6.44 -0.36 -11.01
CA TYR A 174 7.62 -0.06 -10.23
C TYR A 174 7.64 1.43 -9.89
N TYR A 175 7.93 1.74 -8.63
CA TYR A 175 7.92 3.09 -8.12
C TYR A 175 9.15 3.43 -7.29
N GLY A 176 9.59 4.68 -7.35
CA GLY A 176 10.56 5.26 -6.44
C GLY A 176 9.89 5.92 -5.24
N CYS A 177 10.46 5.70 -4.06
CA CYS A 177 10.07 6.33 -2.80
C CYS A 177 11.31 6.95 -2.12
N ARG A 178 11.14 8.15 -1.56
CA ARG A 178 12.19 8.89 -0.83
C ARG A 178 12.01 8.85 0.68
N ASP A 179 11.00 8.15 1.17
CA ASP A 179 10.74 7.97 2.59
C ASP A 179 11.66 6.90 3.20
N GLU A 180 11.58 6.72 4.51
CA GLU A 180 12.33 5.70 5.25
C GLU A 180 11.87 4.29 4.88
N TYR A 181 12.80 3.33 4.95
CA TYR A 181 12.51 1.94 4.65
C TYR A 181 12.12 1.17 5.92
N TYR A 182 10.96 0.52 5.91
CA TYR A 182 10.44 -0.29 7.02
C TYR A 182 10.22 -1.73 6.57
N GLN A 183 11.04 -2.65 7.07
CA GLN A 183 10.94 -4.07 6.76
C GLN A 183 10.23 -4.82 7.87
N LEU A 184 9.12 -5.48 7.53
CA LEU A 184 8.45 -6.42 8.42
C LEU A 184 8.97 -7.85 8.22
N PHE A 185 9.19 -8.22 6.96
CA PHE A 185 9.56 -9.58 6.57
C PHE A 185 10.73 -9.58 5.59
N ASN A 186 11.46 -10.69 5.52
CA ASN A 186 12.70 -10.79 4.75
C ASN A 186 12.47 -11.21 3.30
N ASP A 187 11.57 -10.50 2.61
CA ASP A 187 11.35 -10.70 1.18
C ASP A 187 12.59 -10.36 0.37
N VAL A 188 12.84 -11.15 -0.68
CA VAL A 188 13.93 -10.92 -1.63
C VAL A 188 13.32 -10.53 -2.97
N ILE A 189 13.56 -9.30 -3.41
CA ILE A 189 13.01 -8.74 -4.64
C ILE A 189 14.16 -8.34 -5.57
N THR A 190 14.34 -9.10 -6.65
CA THR A 190 15.35 -8.81 -7.68
C THR A 190 14.67 -8.41 -8.99
N ALA A 191 15.29 -7.49 -9.74
CA ALA A 191 14.80 -7.12 -11.06
C ALA A 191 15.07 -8.25 -12.07
N GLY A 192 14.15 -8.47 -12.99
CA GLY A 192 14.19 -9.55 -13.97
C GLY A 192 13.32 -10.74 -13.60
N LYS A 193 13.43 -11.81 -14.38
CA LYS A 193 12.70 -13.06 -14.15
C LYS A 193 13.48 -13.98 -13.21
N CYS A 194 12.76 -14.82 -12.48
CA CYS A 194 13.25 -16.13 -12.06
C CYS A 194 13.36 -17.03 -13.32
#